data_AF-A0A7V9GIC5-F1
#
_entry.id   AF-A0A7V9GIC5-F1
#
_cell.length_a   1.000
_cell.length_b   1.000
_cell.length_c   1.000
_cell.angle_alpha   90.00
_cell.angle_beta   90.00
_cell.angle_gamma   90.00
#
_symmetry.space_group_name_H-M   'P 1'
#
loop_
_entity.id
_entity.type
_entity.pdbx_description
1 polymer ?
#
loop_
_entity_poly.entity_id
_entity_poly.type
_entity_poly.pdbx_seq_one_letter_code
_entity_poly.pdbx_strand_id
1 'polypeptide(L)'
;MTRPFTRNLAARDPGPVLLLAGLTVVVVGTFLPWGASGRAERSSYELVAVLSRLEVVDGWLADLATAWYFLPLLAAAALVAVLTGRRQLARILGTATGVAVVGMSAAVTRSPLSPRPGMCVTIIGTMLVGGGVLWRRPHPPAATKERAP
;
A
#
# COMPACT_ATOMS: atom_id res chain seq x y z
N MET A 1 30.19 -5.28 -15.81
CA MET A 1 30.08 -5.98 -14.51
C MET A 1 28.76 -5.59 -13.85
N THR A 2 27.67 -6.25 -14.20
CA THR A 2 26.30 -5.98 -13.73
C THR A 2 25.74 -7.30 -13.21
N ARG A 3 25.60 -7.44 -11.89
CA ARG A 3 25.13 -8.69 -11.29
C ARG A 3 23.64 -8.90 -11.57
N PRO A 4 23.21 -10.11 -11.95
CA PRO A 4 21.80 -10.44 -12.18
C PRO A 4 21.05 -10.55 -10.85
N PHE A 5 20.62 -9.41 -10.30
CA PHE A 5 19.95 -9.33 -8.98
C PHE A 5 18.51 -9.85 -9.01
N THR A 6 17.88 -9.96 -10.19
CA THR A 6 16.43 -10.21 -10.32
C THR A 6 16.05 -11.68 -10.38
N ARG A 7 16.93 -12.59 -10.81
CA ARG A 7 16.54 -14.00 -11.04
C ARG A 7 16.37 -14.86 -9.79
N ASN A 8 16.96 -14.47 -8.64
CA ASN A 8 16.93 -15.28 -7.42
C ASN A 8 15.86 -14.88 -6.38
N LEU A 9 15.13 -13.79 -6.59
CA LEU A 9 14.11 -13.31 -5.64
C LEU A 9 12.81 -14.12 -5.72
N ALA A 10 12.42 -14.59 -6.92
CA ALA A 10 11.17 -15.32 -7.13
C ALA A 10 11.19 -16.76 -6.59
N ALA A 11 12.37 -17.39 -6.48
CA ALA A 11 12.47 -18.83 -6.18
C ALA A 11 12.63 -19.17 -4.68
N ARG A 12 12.82 -18.18 -3.79
CA ARG A 12 13.12 -18.44 -2.36
C ARG A 12 12.29 -17.68 -1.34
N ASP A 13 11.50 -16.69 -1.75
CA ASP A 13 10.73 -15.88 -0.80
C ASP A 13 9.61 -15.08 -1.48
N PRO A 14 8.33 -15.46 -1.34
CA PRO A 14 7.22 -14.75 -1.98
C PRO A 14 6.92 -13.39 -1.33
N GLY A 15 7.35 -13.16 -0.08
CA GLY A 15 7.02 -11.95 0.70
C GLY A 15 7.33 -10.62 -0.02
N PRO A 16 8.57 -10.37 -0.49
CA PRO A 16 8.91 -9.14 -1.21
C PRO A 16 8.13 -8.97 -2.52
N VAL A 17 7.84 -10.07 -3.21
CA VAL A 17 7.07 -10.04 -4.47
C VAL A 17 5.63 -9.61 -4.19
N LEU A 18 5.00 -10.16 -3.15
CA LEU A 18 3.65 -9.77 -2.72
C LEU A 18 3.59 -8.31 -2.28
N LEU A 19 4.61 -7.84 -1.54
CA LEU A 19 4.71 -6.45 -1.09
C LEU A 19 4.85 -5.47 -2.27
N LEU A 20 5.73 -5.78 -3.22
CA LEU A 20 5.91 -4.99 -4.45
C LEU A 20 4.64 -4.99 -5.32
N ALA A 21 4.03 -6.16 -5.52
CA ALA A 21 2.80 -6.28 -6.29
C ALA A 21 1.66 -5.49 -5.65
N GLY A 22 1.45 -5.62 -4.34
CA GLY A 22 0.44 -4.88 -3.59
C GLY A 22 0.64 -3.37 -3.67
N LEU A 23 1.86 -2.88 -3.43
CA LEU A 23 2.17 -1.45 -3.54
C LEU A 23 1.98 -0.93 -4.97
N THR A 24 2.38 -1.71 -5.97
CA THR A 24 2.19 -1.34 -7.39
C THR A 24 0.72 -1.27 -7.73
N VAL A 25 -0.09 -2.24 -7.29
CA VAL A 25 -1.54 -2.23 -7.50
C VAL A 25 -2.20 -1.04 -6.81
N VAL A 26 -1.76 -0.66 -5.60
CA VAL A 26 -2.26 0.54 -4.92
C VAL A 26 -1.92 1.79 -5.73
N VAL A 27 -0.65 1.98 -6.11
CA VAL A 27 -0.21 3.15 -6.88
C VAL A 27 -0.94 3.22 -8.22
N VAL A 28 -0.91 2.14 -8.99
CA VAL A 28 -1.61 2.07 -10.28
C VAL A 28 -3.10 2.29 -10.07
N GLY A 29 -3.76 1.63 -9.13
CA GLY A 29 -5.18 1.84 -8.84
C GLY A 29 -5.54 3.28 -8.49
N THR A 30 -4.67 3.99 -7.78
CA THR A 30 -4.85 5.41 -7.44
C THR A 30 -4.71 6.31 -8.68
N PHE A 31 -3.76 6.03 -9.58
CA PHE A 31 -3.45 6.91 -10.72
C PHE A 31 -4.04 6.45 -12.06
N LEU A 32 -4.53 5.21 -12.19
CA LEU A 32 -5.09 4.65 -13.42
C LEU A 32 -6.30 5.44 -13.94
N PRO A 33 -7.23 5.92 -13.09
CA PRO A 33 -8.33 6.77 -13.55
C PRO A 33 -7.82 8.04 -14.23
N TRP A 34 -6.75 8.65 -13.70
CA TRP A 34 -6.17 9.89 -14.24
C TRP A 34 -5.59 9.70 -15.65
N GLY A 35 -4.93 8.56 -15.90
CA GLY A 35 -4.35 8.25 -17.20
C GLY A 35 -5.39 7.89 -18.26
N ALA A 36 -6.47 7.20 -17.86
CA ALA A 36 -7.48 6.69 -18.80
C ALA A 36 -8.48 7.76 -19.25
N SER A 37 -8.93 8.66 -18.37
CA SER A 37 -9.96 9.64 -18.73
C SER A 37 -9.41 10.88 -19.41
N GLY A 38 -8.11 11.21 -19.29
CA GLY A 38 -7.50 12.46 -19.78
C GLY A 38 -8.09 13.75 -19.15
N ARG A 39 -9.20 13.61 -18.44
CA ARG A 39 -9.88 14.57 -17.60
C ARG A 39 -9.66 14.12 -16.17
N ALA A 40 -9.16 15.00 -15.32
CA ALA A 40 -9.19 14.80 -13.88
C ALA A 40 -10.66 14.75 -13.44
N GLU A 41 -11.33 13.62 -13.60
CA GLU A 41 -12.68 13.44 -13.07
C GLU A 41 -12.60 13.44 -11.54
N ARG A 42 -12.69 14.64 -10.94
CA ARG A 42 -13.14 14.93 -9.56
C ARG A 42 -12.75 13.85 -8.54
N SER A 43 -11.46 13.54 -8.45
CA SER A 43 -10.99 12.37 -7.71
C SER A 43 -10.69 12.73 -6.25
N SER A 44 -11.71 12.89 -5.41
CA SER A 44 -11.58 13.04 -3.95
C SER A 44 -10.89 14.33 -3.46
N TYR A 45 -9.83 14.80 -4.10
CA TYR A 45 -9.03 15.99 -3.79
C TYR A 45 -9.78 17.29 -4.10
N GLU A 46 -10.45 17.37 -5.26
CA GLU A 46 -11.35 18.49 -5.54
C GLU A 46 -12.54 18.51 -4.56
N LEU A 47 -13.04 17.34 -4.17
CA LEU A 47 -14.11 17.25 -3.18
C LEU A 47 -13.63 17.79 -1.83
N VAL A 48 -12.42 17.43 -1.39
CA VAL A 48 -11.78 17.98 -0.18
C VAL A 48 -11.60 19.49 -0.31
N ALA A 49 -11.08 20.00 -1.44
CA ALA A 49 -10.91 21.43 -1.66
C ALA A 49 -12.24 22.20 -1.65
N VAL A 50 -13.31 21.64 -2.22
CA VAL A 50 -14.66 22.21 -2.17
C VAL A 50 -15.21 22.19 -0.74
N LEU A 51 -15.05 21.08 -0.03
CA LEU A 51 -15.50 20.93 1.35
C LEU A 51 -14.78 21.90 2.30
N SER A 52 -13.48 22.11 2.12
CA SER A 52 -12.71 23.10 2.88
C SER A 52 -13.14 24.54 2.57
N ARG A 53 -13.47 24.86 1.32
CA ARG A 53 -13.97 26.20 0.94
C ARG A 53 -15.38 26.49 1.45
N LEU A 54 -16.19 25.45 1.63
CA LEU A 54 -17.54 25.56 2.18
C LEU A 54 -17.56 25.50 3.72
N GLU A 55 -16.39 25.38 4.38
CA GLU A 55 -16.27 25.26 5.83
C GLU A 55 -17.13 24.11 6.40
N VAL A 56 -17.32 23.05 5.60
CA VAL A 56 -18.08 21.86 6.01
C VAL A 56 -17.21 20.92 6.86
N VAL A 57 -15.89 21.07 6.76
CA VAL A 57 -14.91 20.18 7.35
C VAL A 57 -13.95 21.02 8.17
N ASP A 58 -14.15 21.03 9.49
CA ASP A 58 -13.36 21.82 10.44
C ASP A 58 -12.53 20.93 11.37
N GLY A 59 -11.45 21.51 11.90
CA GLY A 59 -10.58 20.88 12.88
C GLY A 59 -9.95 19.58 12.36
N TRP A 60 -10.08 18.50 13.14
CA TRP A 60 -9.36 17.24 12.90
C TRP A 60 -9.74 16.55 11.59
N LEU A 61 -10.94 16.79 11.04
CA LEU A 61 -11.30 16.22 9.74
C LEU A 61 -10.55 16.91 8.58
N ALA A 62 -10.25 18.21 8.70
CA ALA A 62 -9.48 18.95 7.70
C ALA A 62 -8.02 18.47 7.69
N ASP A 63 -7.47 18.22 8.88
CA ASP A 63 -6.14 17.62 9.02
C ASP A 63 -6.09 16.21 8.42
N LEU A 64 -7.12 15.40 8.66
CA LEU A 64 -7.22 14.05 8.09
C LEU A 64 -7.35 14.08 6.56
N ALA A 65 -8.11 15.02 6.02
CA ALA A 65 -8.24 15.22 4.58
C ALA A 65 -6.91 15.67 3.95
N THR A 66 -6.11 16.45 4.68
CA THR A 66 -4.76 16.84 4.26
C THR A 66 -3.79 15.65 4.34
N ALA A 67 -3.88 14.85 5.40
CA ALA A 67 -3.10 13.62 5.56
C ALA A 67 -3.33 12.63 4.41
N TRP A 68 -4.53 12.64 3.81
CA TRP A 68 -4.86 11.80 2.65
C TRP A 68 -3.94 12.03 1.45
N TYR A 69 -3.43 13.25 1.24
CA TYR A 69 -2.48 13.55 0.15
C TYR A 69 -1.11 12.89 0.35
N PHE A 70 -0.76 12.51 1.58
CA PHE A 70 0.51 11.85 1.88
C PHE A 70 0.46 10.33 1.67
N LEU A 71 -0.72 9.75 1.46
CA LEU A 71 -0.87 8.30 1.30
C LEU A 71 -0.07 7.72 0.11
N PRO A 72 -0.07 8.33 -1.10
CA PRO A 72 0.76 7.85 -2.21
C PRO A 72 2.25 7.99 -1.91
N LEU A 73 2.64 9.03 -1.18
CA LEU A 73 4.03 9.25 -0.76
C LEU A 73 4.48 8.18 0.23
N LEU A 74 3.60 7.79 1.16
CA LEU A 74 3.84 6.72 2.12
C LEU A 74 4.00 5.37 1.41
N ALA A 75 3.16 5.09 0.42
CA ALA A 75 3.27 3.90 -0.42
C ALA A 75 4.58 3.88 -1.23
N ALA A 76 4.95 5.01 -1.83
CA ALA A 76 6.22 5.16 -2.55
C ALA A 76 7.43 4.97 -1.61
N ALA A 77 7.38 5.55 -0.41
CA ALA A 77 8.43 5.37 0.59
C ALA A 77 8.55 3.91 1.05
N ALA A 78 7.43 3.20 1.21
CA ALA A 78 7.43 1.77 1.49
C ALA A 78 8.10 0.98 0.35
N LEU A 79 7.82 1.34 -0.91
CA LEU A 79 8.44 0.73 -2.09
C LEU A 79 9.96 0.94 -2.09
N VAL A 80 10.42 2.18 -1.87
CA VAL A 80 11.85 2.51 -1.77
C VAL A 80 12.52 1.76 -0.63
N ALA A 81 11.83 1.61 0.51
CA ALA A 81 12.34 0.85 1.64
C ALA A 81 12.52 -0.64 1.31
N VAL A 82 11.61 -1.24 0.52
CA VAL A 82 11.75 -2.60 0.00
C VAL A 82 12.96 -2.69 -0.93
N LEU A 83 13.07 -1.78 -1.90
CA LEU A 83 14.14 -1.77 -2.91
C LEU A 83 15.54 -1.55 -2.31
N THR A 84 15.63 -0.78 -1.23
CA THR A 84 16.89 -0.53 -0.49
C THR A 84 17.20 -1.58 0.57
N GLY A 85 16.37 -2.63 0.70
CA GLY A 85 16.58 -3.71 1.66
C GLY A 85 16.28 -3.35 3.12
N ARG A 86 15.68 -2.18 3.39
CA ARG A 86 15.33 -1.70 4.74
C ARG A 86 14.02 -2.34 5.23
N ARG A 87 14.08 -3.64 5.54
CA ARG A 87 12.90 -4.48 5.85
C ARG A 87 11.99 -3.95 6.96
N GLN A 88 12.56 -3.44 8.05
CA GLN A 88 11.75 -2.91 9.17
C GLN A 88 11.00 -1.64 8.77
N LEU A 89 11.67 -0.74 8.05
CA LEU A 89 11.06 0.49 7.53
C LEU A 89 9.94 0.14 6.52
N ALA A 90 10.20 -0.79 5.60
CA ALA A 90 9.21 -1.27 4.63
C ALA A 90 7.96 -1.85 5.32
N ARG A 91 8.14 -2.62 6.40
CA ARG A 91 7.03 -3.15 7.19
C ARG A 91 6.23 -2.03 7.84
N ILE A 92 6.89 -1.10 8.54
CA ILE A 92 6.20 0.01 9.22
C ILE A 92 5.40 0.84 8.22
N LEU A 93 6.05 1.29 7.14
CA LEU A 93 5.41 2.12 6.11
C LEU A 93 4.31 1.38 5.36
N GLY A 94 4.54 0.11 4.99
CA GLY A 94 3.54 -0.71 4.32
C GLY A 94 2.32 -0.98 5.21
N THR A 95 2.53 -1.27 6.50
CA THR A 95 1.43 -1.49 7.45
C THR A 95 0.63 -0.21 7.68
N ALA A 96 1.33 0.92 7.87
CA ALA A 96 0.68 2.23 8.02
C ALA A 96 -0.15 2.59 6.78
N THR A 97 0.39 2.37 5.59
CA THR A 97 -0.33 2.55 4.32
C THR A 97 -1.58 1.67 4.28
N GLY A 98 -1.45 0.39 4.63
CA GLY A 98 -2.56 -0.54 4.60
C GLY A 98 -3.68 -0.20 5.58
N VAL A 99 -3.33 0.16 6.83
CA VAL A 99 -4.29 0.60 7.85
C VAL A 99 -5.05 1.85 7.38
N ALA A 100 -4.33 2.83 6.83
CA ALA A 100 -4.95 4.06 6.35
C ALA A 100 -5.92 3.80 5.17
N VAL A 101 -5.54 2.92 4.23
CA VAL A 101 -6.43 2.51 3.12
C VAL A 101 -7.68 1.79 3.65
N VAL A 102 -7.53 0.83 4.56
CA VAL A 102 -8.68 0.08 5.13
C VAL A 102 -9.61 1.02 5.90
N GLY A 103 -9.05 1.89 6.75
CA GLY A 103 -9.83 2.85 7.53
C GLY A 103 -10.66 3.77 6.65
N MET A 104 -10.06 4.28 5.56
CA MET A 104 -10.78 5.15 4.63
C MET A 104 -11.82 4.39 3.81
N SER A 105 -11.51 3.18 3.31
CA SER A 105 -12.48 2.34 2.62
C SER A 105 -13.69 2.06 3.50
N ALA A 106 -13.49 1.77 4.79
CA ALA A 106 -14.57 1.57 5.76
C ALA A 106 -15.40 2.84 6.03
N ALA A 107 -14.78 4.03 5.97
CA ALA A 107 -15.50 5.29 6.08
C ALA A 107 -16.35 5.56 4.82
N VAL A 108 -15.81 5.28 3.64
CA VAL A 108 -16.50 5.48 2.35
C VAL A 108 -17.68 4.52 2.20
N THR A 109 -17.57 3.26 2.62
CA THR A 109 -18.69 2.29 2.55
C THR A 109 -19.87 2.66 3.45
N ARG A 110 -19.66 3.48 4.49
CA ARG A 110 -20.73 4.02 5.33
C ARG A 110 -21.38 5.27 4.73
N SER A 111 -20.79 5.84 3.68
CA SER A 111 -21.34 7.02 3.01
C SER A 111 -22.37 6.60 1.94
N PRO A 112 -23.38 7.44 1.65
CA PRO A 112 -24.38 7.17 0.60
C PRO A 112 -23.81 7.27 -0.84
N LEU A 113 -22.50 7.45 -0.99
CA LEU A 113 -21.84 7.56 -2.29
C LEU A 113 -21.63 6.16 -2.89
N SER A 114 -22.06 5.97 -4.15
CA SER A 114 -21.91 4.70 -4.84
C SER A 114 -20.42 4.34 -5.03
N PRO A 115 -19.93 3.21 -4.50
CA PRO A 115 -18.53 2.84 -4.62
C PRO A 115 -18.15 2.58 -6.08
N ARG A 116 -17.34 3.47 -6.66
CA ARG A 116 -16.69 3.27 -7.97
C ARG A 116 -15.67 2.11 -7.90
N PRO A 117 -15.27 1.50 -9.03
CA PRO A 117 -14.39 0.32 -9.10
C PRO A 117 -13.03 0.44 -8.38
N GLY A 118 -12.62 1.66 -7.99
CA GLY A 118 -11.41 1.89 -7.21
C GLY A 118 -11.36 1.12 -5.87
N MET A 119 -12.50 0.82 -5.25
CA MET A 119 -12.56 0.13 -3.95
C MET A 119 -12.08 -1.33 -4.04
N CYS A 120 -12.36 -2.03 -5.13
CA CYS A 120 -11.88 -3.41 -5.33
C CYS A 120 -10.35 -3.45 -5.46
N VAL A 121 -9.76 -2.45 -6.12
CA VAL A 121 -8.31 -2.38 -6.35
C VAL A 121 -7.55 -2.10 -5.04
N THR A 122 -8.09 -1.24 -4.17
CA THR A 122 -7.49 -0.96 -2.85
C THR A 122 -7.59 -2.14 -1.88
N ILE A 123 -8.68 -2.91 -1.92
CA ILE A 123 -8.83 -4.13 -1.09
C ILE A 123 -7.81 -5.20 -1.52
N ILE A 124 -7.66 -5.43 -2.83
CA ILE A 124 -6.66 -6.38 -3.34
C ILE A 124 -5.23 -5.93 -2.97
N GLY A 125 -4.94 -4.63 -3.13
CA GLY A 125 -3.65 -4.05 -2.73
C GLY A 125 -3.31 -4.24 -1.25
N THR A 126 -4.29 -4.01 -0.36
CA THR A 126 -4.09 -4.17 1.09
C THR A 126 -3.90 -5.62 1.51
N MET A 127 -4.63 -6.57 0.92
CA MET A 127 -4.44 -7.99 1.17
C MET A 127 -3.02 -8.47 0.78
N LEU A 128 -2.50 -8.00 -0.36
CA LEU A 128 -1.15 -8.32 -0.82
C LEU A 128 -0.06 -7.73 0.10
N VAL A 129 -0.24 -6.48 0.55
CA VAL A 129 0.68 -5.84 1.52
C VAL A 129 0.65 -6.57 2.86
N GLY A 130 -0.54 -6.90 3.37
CA GLY A 130 -0.71 -7.67 4.60
C GLY A 130 -0.02 -9.04 4.53
N GLY A 131 -0.25 -9.78 3.43
CA GLY A 131 0.43 -11.05 3.16
C GLY A 131 1.95 -10.91 3.11
N GLY A 132 2.47 -9.87 2.48
CA GLY A 132 3.92 -9.58 2.41
C GLY A 132 4.54 -9.21 3.76
N VAL A 133 3.82 -8.50 4.63
CA VAL A 133 4.28 -8.12 5.98
C VAL A 133 4.26 -9.31 6.94
N LEU A 134 3.19 -10.11 6.89
CA LEU A 134 2.98 -11.28 7.76
C LEU A 134 3.81 -12.50 7.35
N TRP A 135 4.34 -12.53 6.11
CA TRP A 135 5.21 -13.61 5.67
C TRP A 135 6.50 -13.66 6.50
N ARG A 136 6.51 -14.56 7.49
CA ARG A 136 7.73 -14.98 8.19
C ARG A 136 8.27 -16.21 7.50
N ARG A 137 9.56 -16.18 7.12
CA ARG A 137 10.24 -17.40 6.69
C ARG A 137 10.11 -18.45 7.80
N PRO A 138 9.63 -19.67 7.51
CA PRO A 138 9.80 -20.77 8.44
C PRO A 138 11.30 -20.89 8.72
N HIS A 139 11.67 -20.89 10.01
CA HIS A 139 13.06 -21.16 10.37
C HIS A 139 13.39 -22.55 9.87
N PRO A 140 14.48 -22.74 9.12
CA PRO A 140 14.90 -24.08 8.76
C PRO A 140 15.03 -24.87 10.08
N PRO A 141 14.47 -26.10 10.16
CA PRO A 141 14.59 -26.90 11.36
C PRO A 141 16.07 -26.96 11.73
N ALA A 142 16.38 -26.66 13.00
CA ALA A 142 17.75 -26.67 13.48
C ALA A 142 18.37 -27.99 13.06
N ALA A 143 19.39 -27.94 12.19
CA ALA A 143 20.05 -29.13 11.70
C ALA A 143 20.41 -29.97 12.92
N THR A 144 19.71 -31.09 13.08
CA THR A 144 19.94 -32.02 14.16
C THR A 144 21.39 -32.39 14.02
N LYS A 145 22.25 -31.91 14.93
CA LYS A 145 23.63 -32.35 15.02
C LYS A 145 23.53 -33.83 15.37
N GLU A 146 23.48 -34.64 14.33
CA GLU A 146 23.64 -36.08 14.41
C GLU A 146 24.97 -36.29 15.14
N ARG A 147 24.86 -36.67 16.41
CA ARG A 147 26.01 -36.98 17.24
C ARG A 147 26.64 -38.19 16.59
N ALA A 148 27.78 -37.98 15.93
CA ALA A 148 28.65 -39.08 15.55
C ALA A 148 29.04 -39.85 16.83
N PRO A 149 29.02 -41.20 16.78
CA PRO A 149 29.26 -42.08 17.93
C PRO A 149 30.68 -41.99 18.48
#